data_AF-A0A4Q3UUW5-F1
#
_entry.id   AF-A0A4Q3UUW5-F1
#
_cell.length_a   1.000
_cell.length_b   1.000
_cell.length_c   1.000
_cell.angle_alpha   90.00
_cell.angle_beta   90.00
_cell.angle_gamma   90.00
#
_symmetry.space_group_name_H-M   'P 1'
#
loop_
_entity.id
_entity.type
_entity.pdbx_description
1 polymer ?
#
loop_
_entity_poly.entity_id
_entity_poly.type
_entity_poly.pdbx_seq_one_letter_code
_entity_poly.pdbx_strand_id
1 'polypeptide(L)'
;MFRKISTLVLSMLLCWTVNAQSTAFQKPEIAGSFVHIFNPNETRFAEDTTWYTNDHCFAKGPDGSWHAYGIIGHKPIDPWKGETRLFHISASSIFQKKWKDHDYALTALPGKERVLWAPHIIREKDTWYMFYNIGNLQENAPDYGSWGQLSMATSKDMFTWKRHERNPLFSDPGHARDSYILKYKDKFYYYYTRT
;
A
#
# COMPACT_ATOMS: atom_id res chain seq x y z
N MET A 1 73.61 12.74 50.28
CA MET A 1 72.90 11.45 50.16
C MET A 1 71.41 11.76 50.03
N PHE A 2 70.93 12.10 48.82
CA PHE A 2 69.59 12.66 48.62
C PHE A 2 68.62 11.62 48.05
N ARG A 3 67.47 11.49 48.75
CA ARG A 3 66.36 10.56 48.53
C ARG A 3 65.63 10.81 47.21
N LYS A 4 65.25 9.71 46.55
CA LYS A 4 64.27 9.68 45.46
C LYS A 4 62.88 10.07 46.01
N ILE A 5 62.16 10.92 45.29
CA ILE A 5 60.71 11.09 45.44
C ILE A 5 60.09 10.64 44.13
N SER A 6 59.28 9.59 44.22
CA SER A 6 58.50 9.02 43.13
C SER A 6 57.16 9.75 43.04
N THR A 7 56.83 10.34 41.91
CA THR A 7 55.49 10.90 41.67
C THR A 7 54.67 9.88 40.88
N LEU A 8 53.64 9.33 41.53
CA LEU A 8 52.65 8.44 40.93
C LEU A 8 51.57 9.30 40.26
N VAL A 9 51.42 9.21 38.94
CA VAL A 9 50.32 9.86 38.21
C VAL A 9 49.16 8.87 38.11
N LEU A 10 48.05 9.16 38.77
CA LEU A 10 46.83 8.37 38.71
C LEU A 10 45.92 8.92 37.61
N SER A 11 45.89 8.27 36.46
CA SER A 11 44.94 8.57 35.38
C SER A 11 43.60 7.90 35.67
N MET A 12 42.59 8.69 36.06
CA MET A 12 41.20 8.25 36.14
C MET A 12 40.61 8.15 34.73
N LEU A 13 40.37 6.94 34.25
CA LEU A 13 39.51 6.68 33.09
C LEU A 13 38.05 6.90 33.51
N LEU A 14 37.43 8.00 33.03
CA LEU A 14 35.97 8.13 33.05
C LEU A 14 35.38 7.18 31.99
N CYS A 15 34.92 6.01 32.44
CA CYS A 15 34.00 5.20 31.66
C CYS A 15 32.63 5.89 31.66
N TRP A 16 32.32 6.61 30.57
CA TRP A 16 30.95 7.02 30.29
C TRP A 16 30.14 5.77 29.99
N THR A 17 29.19 5.45 30.85
CA THR A 17 28.16 4.46 30.55
C THR A 17 27.34 5.01 29.39
N VAL A 18 27.51 4.43 28.21
CA VAL A 18 26.61 4.66 27.09
C VAL A 18 25.27 4.07 27.53
N ASN A 19 24.35 4.91 27.98
CA ASN A 19 22.97 4.51 28.18
C ASN A 19 22.44 4.08 26.81
N ALA A 20 22.34 2.76 26.60
CA ALA A 20 21.59 2.21 25.50
C ALA A 20 20.18 2.77 25.59
N GLN A 21 19.77 3.57 24.60
CA GLN A 21 18.44 4.12 24.53
C GLN A 21 17.47 2.93 24.36
N SER A 22 16.84 2.49 25.45
CA SER A 22 15.76 1.53 25.40
C SER A 22 14.56 2.24 24.76
N THR A 23 14.51 2.28 23.43
CA THR A 23 13.36 2.83 22.74
C THR A 23 12.17 1.95 23.07
N ALA A 24 11.24 2.48 23.88
CA ALA A 24 9.97 1.83 24.12
C ALA A 24 9.20 1.80 22.80
N PHE A 25 9.15 0.63 22.17
CA PHE A 25 8.35 0.45 20.97
C PHE A 25 6.87 0.47 21.35
N GLN A 26 6.09 1.30 20.65
CA GLN A 26 4.64 1.25 20.77
C GLN A 26 4.18 -0.08 20.15
N LYS A 27 3.46 -0.88 20.93
CA LYS A 27 2.84 -2.11 20.44
C LYS A 27 1.39 -1.80 20.07
N PRO A 28 0.97 -1.98 18.82
CA PRO A 28 -0.44 -1.83 18.47
C PRO A 28 -1.26 -2.89 19.20
N GLU A 29 -2.38 -2.47 19.80
CA GLU A 29 -3.36 -3.35 20.42
C GLU A 29 -4.67 -3.29 19.65
N ILE A 30 -5.38 -4.42 19.62
CA ILE A 30 -6.69 -4.50 18.99
C ILE A 30 -7.67 -3.75 19.89
N ALA A 31 -8.12 -2.57 19.43
CA ALA A 31 -8.96 -1.67 20.21
C ALA A 31 -10.42 -2.12 20.37
N GLY A 32 -10.85 -3.22 19.74
CA GLY A 32 -12.21 -3.73 19.83
C GLY A 32 -12.49 -4.89 18.88
N SER A 33 -13.77 -5.27 18.76
CA SER A 33 -14.20 -6.35 17.87
C SER A 33 -13.95 -6.05 16.40
N PHE A 34 -13.68 -7.09 15.61
CA PHE A 34 -13.66 -6.98 14.15
C PHE A 34 -15.05 -6.61 13.61
N VAL A 35 -15.10 -5.65 12.69
CA VAL A 35 -16.33 -5.17 12.06
C VAL A 35 -16.23 -5.39 10.56
N HIS A 36 -17.26 -6.01 9.98
CA HIS A 36 -17.35 -6.20 8.54
C HIS A 36 -17.91 -4.92 7.91
N ILE A 37 -17.08 -4.18 7.17
CA ILE A 37 -17.42 -2.85 6.65
C ILE A 37 -17.99 -2.84 5.23
N PHE A 38 -17.72 -3.89 4.45
CA PHE A 38 -18.10 -3.97 3.04
C PHE A 38 -18.22 -5.43 2.60
N ASN A 39 -19.36 -5.78 2.02
CA ASN A 39 -19.59 -7.05 1.34
C ASN A 39 -20.08 -6.75 -0.08
N PRO A 40 -19.27 -6.94 -1.13
CA PRO A 40 -19.67 -6.60 -2.50
C PRO A 40 -20.89 -7.39 -2.99
N ASN A 41 -21.16 -8.56 -2.42
CA ASN A 41 -22.32 -9.37 -2.79
C ASN A 41 -23.66 -8.79 -2.28
N GLU A 42 -23.63 -7.81 -1.37
CA GLU A 42 -24.84 -7.08 -0.94
C GLU A 42 -25.22 -5.95 -1.90
N THR A 43 -24.24 -5.37 -2.60
CA THR A 43 -24.42 -4.15 -3.41
C THR A 43 -24.30 -4.39 -4.91
N ARG A 44 -23.56 -5.43 -5.32
CA ARG A 44 -23.24 -5.73 -6.72
C ARG A 44 -23.85 -7.03 -7.23
N PHE A 45 -24.89 -7.52 -6.54
CA PHE A 45 -25.58 -8.78 -6.85
C PHE A 45 -26.16 -8.86 -8.27
N ALA A 46 -26.45 -7.71 -8.89
CA ALA A 46 -26.93 -7.64 -10.27
C ALA A 46 -25.86 -7.96 -11.31
N GLU A 47 -24.57 -7.72 -10.99
CA GLU A 47 -23.45 -8.13 -11.83
C GLU A 47 -23.08 -9.60 -11.58
N ASP A 48 -22.91 -9.97 -10.30
CA ASP A 48 -22.52 -11.31 -9.85
C ASP A 48 -22.75 -11.45 -8.33
N THR A 49 -22.78 -12.67 -7.80
CA THR A 49 -22.94 -13.00 -6.37
C THR A 49 -21.74 -13.77 -5.78
N THR A 50 -20.65 -13.88 -6.54
CA THR A 50 -19.43 -14.62 -6.18
C THR A 50 -18.25 -13.70 -5.88
N TRP A 51 -18.50 -12.42 -5.66
CA TRP A 51 -17.47 -11.42 -5.45
C TRP A 51 -16.63 -11.72 -4.21
N TYR A 52 -15.33 -11.46 -4.32
CA TYR A 52 -14.41 -11.36 -3.20
C TYR A 52 -13.57 -10.09 -3.31
N THR A 53 -13.07 -9.62 -2.17
CA THR A 53 -12.12 -8.51 -2.09
C THR A 53 -10.78 -9.00 -1.57
N ASN A 54 -9.69 -8.41 -2.04
CA ASN A 54 -8.34 -8.69 -1.54
C ASN A 54 -7.50 -7.39 -1.53
N ASP A 55 -6.36 -7.41 -0.82
CA ASP A 55 -5.31 -6.37 -0.79
C ASP A 55 -5.82 -4.93 -0.93
N HIS A 56 -6.18 -4.33 0.21
CA HIS A 56 -6.83 -3.03 0.27
C HIS A 56 -5.98 -1.98 0.99
N CYS A 57 -6.27 -0.71 0.69
CA CYS A 57 -5.72 0.45 1.38
C CYS A 57 -6.83 1.41 1.81
N PHE A 58 -6.50 2.28 2.77
CA PHE A 58 -7.37 3.34 3.26
C PHE A 58 -6.71 4.70 3.07
N ALA A 59 -7.48 5.70 2.66
CA ALA A 59 -7.02 7.07 2.53
C ALA A 59 -8.13 8.06 2.89
N LYS A 60 -7.74 9.26 3.36
CA LYS A 60 -8.68 10.34 3.68
C LYS A 60 -8.94 11.25 2.47
N GLY A 61 -10.21 11.56 2.25
CA GLY A 61 -10.73 12.50 1.27
C GLY A 61 -10.48 13.97 1.59
N PRO A 62 -10.73 14.87 0.62
CA PRO A 62 -10.65 16.32 0.81
C PRO A 62 -11.60 16.84 1.90
N ASP A 63 -12.74 16.18 2.08
CA ASP A 63 -13.79 16.49 3.06
C ASP A 63 -13.60 15.79 4.42
N GLY A 64 -12.48 15.07 4.58
CA GLY A 64 -12.18 14.28 5.78
C GLY A 64 -12.87 12.92 5.83
N SER A 65 -13.66 12.55 4.82
CA SER A 65 -14.21 11.20 4.70
C SER A 65 -13.10 10.17 4.50
N TRP A 66 -13.38 8.92 4.86
CA TRP A 66 -12.51 7.78 4.62
C TRP A 66 -12.91 7.09 3.33
N HIS A 67 -11.91 6.72 2.54
CA HIS A 67 -12.04 5.95 1.32
C HIS A 67 -11.22 4.67 1.47
N ALA A 68 -11.73 3.57 0.92
CA ALA A 68 -10.97 2.35 0.76
C ALA A 68 -11.03 1.85 -0.67
N TYR A 69 -9.92 1.27 -1.09
CA TYR A 69 -9.71 0.71 -2.43
C TYR A 69 -8.99 -0.61 -2.28
N GLY A 70 -9.29 -1.55 -3.16
CA GLY A 70 -8.60 -2.83 -3.16
C GLY A 70 -9.02 -3.66 -4.35
N ILE A 71 -8.44 -4.85 -4.44
CA ILE A 71 -8.75 -5.81 -5.50
C ILE A 71 -10.18 -6.30 -5.31
N ILE A 72 -10.90 -6.44 -6.42
CA ILE A 72 -12.19 -7.15 -6.45
C ILE A 72 -12.21 -8.13 -7.62
N GLY A 73 -12.65 -9.36 -7.35
CA GLY A 73 -12.70 -10.47 -8.32
C GLY A 73 -13.85 -11.45 -8.02
N HIS A 74 -13.93 -12.54 -8.78
CA HIS A 74 -15.01 -13.53 -8.70
C HIS A 74 -14.52 -14.91 -8.28
N LYS A 75 -15.39 -15.71 -7.65
CA LYS A 75 -15.12 -17.14 -7.42
C LYS A 75 -15.55 -17.97 -8.64
N PRO A 76 -14.84 -19.07 -8.98
CA PRO A 76 -13.61 -19.57 -8.35
C PRO A 76 -12.44 -18.60 -8.52
N ILE A 77 -11.60 -18.50 -7.50
CA ILE A 77 -10.50 -17.53 -7.45
C ILE A 77 -9.49 -17.84 -8.56
N ASP A 78 -9.35 -16.91 -9.49
CA ASP A 78 -8.29 -16.88 -10.49
C ASP A 78 -7.68 -15.46 -10.52
N PRO A 79 -6.63 -15.20 -9.71
CA PRO A 79 -6.07 -13.86 -9.55
C PRO A 79 -5.55 -13.29 -10.88
N TRP A 80 -5.06 -14.16 -11.77
CA TRP A 80 -4.41 -13.74 -13.01
C TRP A 80 -5.37 -13.38 -14.14
N LYS A 81 -6.65 -13.77 -14.00
CA LYS A 81 -7.69 -13.51 -15.01
C LYS A 81 -8.90 -12.75 -14.46
N GLY A 82 -9.16 -12.86 -13.16
CA GLY A 82 -10.35 -12.31 -12.51
C GLY A 82 -10.16 -10.98 -11.80
N GLU A 83 -8.92 -10.60 -11.45
CA GLU A 83 -8.62 -9.40 -10.66
C GLU A 83 -8.30 -8.21 -11.56
N THR A 84 -9.29 -7.79 -12.34
CA THR A 84 -9.15 -6.75 -13.38
C THR A 84 -9.73 -5.40 -12.97
N ARG A 85 -10.20 -5.26 -11.72
CA ARG A 85 -10.86 -4.04 -11.22
C ARG A 85 -10.44 -3.74 -9.79
N LEU A 86 -10.49 -2.46 -9.42
CA LEU A 86 -10.36 -2.02 -8.04
C LEU A 86 -11.70 -1.52 -7.51
N PHE A 87 -12.15 -2.05 -6.37
CA PHE A 87 -13.34 -1.51 -5.70
C PHE A 87 -13.06 -0.12 -5.13
N HIS A 88 -14.13 0.65 -4.88
CA HIS A 88 -14.09 1.90 -4.16
C HIS A 88 -15.27 1.97 -3.19
N ILE A 89 -14.97 2.14 -1.91
CA ILE A 89 -15.97 2.40 -0.87
C ILE A 89 -15.60 3.66 -0.07
N SER A 90 -16.58 4.34 0.53
CA SER A 90 -16.30 5.46 1.44
C SER A 90 -17.24 5.53 2.65
N ALA A 91 -16.79 6.21 3.71
CA ALA A 91 -17.53 6.45 4.93
C ALA A 91 -17.13 7.79 5.57
N SER A 92 -18.02 8.40 6.34
CA SER A 92 -17.68 9.63 7.07
C SER A 92 -16.79 9.37 8.29
N SER A 93 -16.71 8.12 8.74
CA SER A 93 -15.91 7.69 9.90
C SER A 93 -15.31 6.30 9.67
N ILE A 94 -14.08 6.09 10.16
CA ILE A 94 -13.42 4.79 10.13
C ILE A 94 -14.17 3.73 10.96
N PHE A 95 -14.96 4.16 11.96
CA PHE A 95 -15.75 3.28 12.82
C PHE A 95 -17.16 3.00 12.25
N GLN A 96 -17.52 3.55 11.09
CA GLN A 96 -18.80 3.30 10.45
C GLN A 96 -18.88 1.83 10.02
N LYS A 97 -19.97 1.15 10.38
CA LYS A 97 -20.13 -0.30 10.17
C LYS A 97 -20.41 -0.70 8.73
N LYS A 98 -21.05 0.14 7.92
CA LYS A 98 -21.34 -0.15 6.51
C LYS A 98 -20.88 1.02 5.68
N TRP A 99 -19.92 0.79 4.80
CA TRP A 99 -19.38 1.82 3.92
C TRP A 99 -20.18 1.87 2.63
N LYS A 100 -20.29 3.06 2.05
CA LYS A 100 -21.00 3.27 0.80
C LYS A 100 -20.15 2.72 -0.35
N ASP A 101 -20.75 1.86 -1.16
CA ASP A 101 -20.15 1.34 -2.39
C ASP A 101 -20.30 2.35 -3.54
N HIS A 102 -19.29 2.39 -4.40
CA HIS A 102 -19.21 3.28 -5.57
C HIS A 102 -18.76 2.49 -6.82
N ASP A 103 -18.73 3.18 -7.96
CA ASP A 103 -18.14 2.63 -9.18
C ASP A 103 -16.68 2.18 -8.97
N TYR A 104 -16.20 1.28 -9.81
CA TYR A 104 -14.81 0.83 -9.75
C TYR A 104 -13.84 2.02 -9.87
N ALA A 105 -12.86 2.10 -8.98
CA ALA A 105 -11.85 3.16 -9.04
C ALA A 105 -11.00 3.06 -10.32
N LEU A 106 -10.70 1.84 -10.74
CA LEU A 106 -10.02 1.52 -11.99
C LEU A 106 -10.51 0.17 -12.52
N THR A 107 -10.56 0.06 -13.85
CA THR A 107 -10.76 -1.17 -14.61
C THR A 107 -9.58 -1.36 -15.54
N ALA A 108 -9.02 -2.57 -15.63
CA ALA A 108 -7.86 -2.91 -16.45
C ALA A 108 -8.11 -2.54 -17.92
N LEU A 109 -7.11 -1.95 -18.58
CA LEU A 109 -7.18 -1.62 -20.00
C LEU A 109 -7.09 -2.90 -20.85
N PRO A 110 -8.13 -3.26 -21.62
CA PRO A 110 -8.12 -4.46 -22.45
C PRO A 110 -6.94 -4.47 -23.43
N GLY A 111 -6.21 -5.58 -23.50
CA GLY A 111 -5.05 -5.72 -24.36
C GLY A 111 -3.81 -4.93 -23.92
N LYS A 112 -3.86 -4.19 -22.79
CA LYS A 112 -2.71 -3.47 -22.23
C LYS A 112 -2.35 -3.87 -20.80
N GLU A 113 -3.34 -4.02 -19.92
CA GLU A 113 -3.16 -4.36 -18.52
C GLU A 113 -3.76 -5.76 -18.26
N ARG A 114 -3.04 -6.62 -17.53
CA ARG A 114 -3.51 -7.99 -17.24
C ARG A 114 -4.37 -8.03 -15.98
N VAL A 115 -3.92 -7.35 -14.93
CA VAL A 115 -4.54 -7.33 -13.61
C VAL A 115 -4.55 -5.91 -13.05
N LEU A 116 -5.22 -5.67 -11.93
CA LEU A 116 -5.08 -4.48 -11.10
C LEU A 116 -4.91 -4.90 -9.64
N TRP A 117 -3.70 -4.77 -9.10
CA TRP A 117 -3.34 -5.32 -7.80
C TRP A 117 -2.81 -4.31 -6.79
N ALA A 118 -3.15 -4.57 -5.53
CA ALA A 118 -2.58 -3.98 -4.32
C ALA A 118 -2.39 -2.45 -4.42
N PRO A 119 -3.50 -1.67 -4.54
CA PRO A 119 -3.41 -0.23 -4.59
C PRO A 119 -2.89 0.32 -3.26
N HIS A 120 -2.02 1.33 -3.33
CA HIS A 120 -1.60 2.14 -2.20
C HIS A 120 -1.75 3.62 -2.52
N ILE A 121 -2.37 4.37 -1.62
CA ILE A 121 -2.67 5.78 -1.84
C ILE A 121 -1.92 6.66 -0.85
N ILE A 122 -1.25 7.67 -1.39
CA ILE A 122 -0.74 8.81 -0.62
C ILE A 122 -1.35 10.11 -1.12
N ARG A 123 -1.36 11.13 -0.25
CA ARG A 123 -1.71 12.50 -0.63
C ARG A 123 -0.47 13.38 -0.59
N GLU A 124 -0.25 14.13 -1.67
CA GLU A 124 0.72 15.22 -1.69
C GLU A 124 0.00 16.50 -2.14
N LYS A 125 -0.02 17.50 -1.24
CA LYS A 125 -0.81 18.74 -1.39
C LYS A 125 -2.30 18.42 -1.62
N ASP A 126 -2.84 18.84 -2.76
CA ASP A 126 -4.24 18.71 -3.19
C ASP A 126 -4.45 17.56 -4.18
N THR A 127 -3.48 16.63 -4.29
CA THR A 127 -3.54 15.49 -5.20
C THR A 127 -3.35 14.18 -4.45
N TRP A 128 -4.17 13.19 -4.79
CA TRP A 128 -4.01 11.80 -4.36
C TRP A 128 -3.35 11.00 -5.46
N TYR A 129 -2.43 10.13 -5.06
CA TYR A 129 -1.66 9.29 -5.95
C TYR A 129 -1.91 7.84 -5.54
N MET A 130 -2.48 7.05 -6.43
CA MET A 130 -2.66 5.61 -6.29
C MET A 130 -1.53 4.92 -7.05
N PHE A 131 -0.77 4.09 -6.34
CA PHE A 131 0.26 3.22 -6.90
C PHE A 131 -0.26 1.79 -6.89
N TYR A 132 -0.14 1.09 -8.02
CA TYR A 132 -0.76 -0.22 -8.21
C TYR A 132 0.02 -1.05 -9.24
N ASN A 133 -0.14 -2.36 -9.18
CA ASN A 133 0.44 -3.29 -10.16
C ASN A 133 -0.58 -3.58 -11.28
N ILE A 134 -0.09 -3.68 -12.52
CA ILE A 134 -0.92 -4.00 -13.71
C ILE A 134 -0.65 -5.37 -14.36
N GLY A 135 0.38 -6.08 -13.89
CA GLY A 135 0.98 -7.22 -14.60
C GLY A 135 1.45 -6.83 -16.02
N ASN A 136 1.66 -7.79 -16.91
CA ASN A 136 1.88 -7.51 -18.33
C ASN A 136 1.13 -8.51 -19.21
N LEU A 137 0.88 -8.15 -20.47
CA LEU A 137 0.26 -9.02 -21.47
C LEU A 137 1.28 -9.48 -22.52
N GLN A 138 2.41 -10.06 -22.10
CA GLN A 138 3.28 -10.70 -23.08
C GLN A 138 2.59 -11.96 -23.63
N GLU A 139 2.66 -12.14 -24.95
CA GLU A 139 1.97 -13.20 -25.70
C GLU A 139 2.28 -14.61 -25.16
N ASN A 140 3.50 -14.83 -24.67
CA ASN A 140 3.95 -16.08 -24.07
C ASN A 140 4.32 -15.94 -22.59
N ALA A 141 3.84 -14.90 -21.91
CA ALA A 141 4.03 -14.78 -20.47
C ALA A 141 3.36 -15.98 -19.80
N PRO A 142 4.10 -16.85 -19.09
CA PRO A 142 3.47 -17.86 -18.25
C PRO A 142 2.45 -17.20 -17.33
N ASP A 143 1.40 -17.93 -16.94
CA ASP A 143 0.42 -17.50 -15.91
C ASP A 143 1.08 -17.24 -14.53
N TYR A 144 2.42 -17.29 -14.46
CA TYR A 144 3.27 -17.12 -13.30
C TYR A 144 4.60 -16.51 -13.75
N GLY A 145 4.89 -15.28 -13.35
CA GLY A 145 6.26 -14.75 -13.36
C GLY A 145 6.75 -14.02 -14.61
N SER A 146 5.89 -13.37 -15.39
CA SER A 146 6.37 -12.57 -16.53
C SER A 146 7.12 -11.32 -16.06
N TRP A 147 6.46 -10.20 -15.78
CA TRP A 147 7.07 -9.01 -15.17
C TRP A 147 5.99 -8.22 -14.44
N GLY A 148 6.22 -7.90 -13.17
CA GLY A 148 5.36 -6.96 -12.46
C GLY A 148 5.62 -5.54 -12.96
N GLN A 149 4.57 -4.86 -13.41
CA GLN A 149 4.63 -3.46 -13.85
C GLN A 149 3.91 -2.59 -12.83
N LEU A 150 4.65 -1.66 -12.25
CA LEU A 150 4.18 -0.77 -11.20
C LEU A 150 3.82 0.58 -11.80
N SER A 151 2.55 0.93 -11.66
CA SER A 151 1.91 2.08 -12.29
C SER A 151 1.41 3.07 -11.24
N MET A 152 1.03 4.25 -11.71
CA MET A 152 0.45 5.29 -10.88
C MET A 152 -0.75 5.95 -11.55
N ALA A 153 -1.75 6.32 -10.76
CA ALA A 153 -2.87 7.17 -11.16
C ALA A 153 -3.03 8.32 -10.18
N THR A 154 -3.57 9.44 -10.64
CA THR A 154 -3.83 10.63 -9.81
C THR A 154 -5.30 10.96 -9.76
N SER A 155 -5.74 11.49 -8.62
CA SER A 155 -7.09 12.00 -8.44
C SER A 155 -7.09 13.32 -7.64
N LYS A 156 -8.10 14.16 -7.89
CA LYS A 156 -8.39 15.38 -7.13
C LYS A 156 -9.59 15.24 -6.19
N ASP A 157 -10.46 14.27 -6.47
CA ASP A 157 -11.73 14.03 -5.77
C ASP A 157 -11.77 12.66 -5.08
N MET A 158 -10.81 11.78 -5.38
CA MET A 158 -10.76 10.37 -4.98
C MET A 158 -11.85 9.47 -5.60
N PHE A 159 -12.67 9.97 -6.52
CA PHE A 159 -13.65 9.20 -7.28
C PHE A 159 -13.16 8.93 -8.70
N THR A 160 -12.55 9.93 -9.32
CA THR A 160 -12.06 9.88 -10.70
C THR A 160 -10.55 9.73 -10.70
N TRP A 161 -10.05 8.63 -11.29
CA TRP A 161 -8.62 8.35 -11.36
C TRP A 161 -8.07 8.47 -12.78
N LYS A 162 -7.06 9.31 -12.96
CA LYS A 162 -6.34 9.48 -14.21
C LYS A 162 -5.00 8.73 -14.16
N ARG A 163 -4.84 7.70 -15.00
CA ARG A 163 -3.56 7.00 -15.17
C ARG A 163 -2.46 7.99 -15.59
N HIS A 164 -1.26 7.82 -15.04
CA HIS A 164 -0.12 8.65 -15.38
C HIS A 164 0.38 8.32 -16.80
N GLU A 165 0.74 9.33 -17.60
CA GLU A 165 1.12 9.18 -19.02
C GLU A 165 2.39 8.36 -19.23
N ARG A 166 3.31 8.40 -18.26
CA ARG A 166 4.56 7.64 -18.22
C ARG A 166 4.43 6.25 -17.58
N ASN A 167 3.22 5.71 -17.47
CA ASN A 167 3.06 4.34 -16.97
C ASN A 167 3.57 3.31 -17.98
N PRO A 168 4.14 2.18 -17.51
CA PRO A 168 4.47 1.89 -16.11
C PRO A 168 5.65 2.74 -15.63
N LEU A 169 5.67 3.08 -14.33
CA LEU A 169 6.78 3.85 -13.75
C LEU A 169 8.09 3.05 -13.79
N PHE A 170 7.99 1.75 -13.48
CA PHE A 170 9.06 0.78 -13.67
C PHE A 170 8.49 -0.64 -13.70
N SER A 171 9.34 -1.59 -14.10
CA SER A 171 9.04 -3.02 -14.13
C SER A 171 10.24 -3.79 -13.62
N ASP A 172 10.00 -4.96 -13.02
CA ASP A 172 11.06 -5.84 -12.52
C ASP A 172 10.68 -7.32 -12.77
N PRO A 173 11.64 -8.24 -13.00
CA PRO A 173 11.33 -9.63 -13.24
C PRO A 173 10.83 -10.32 -11.96
N GLY A 174 9.96 -11.30 -12.13
CA GLY A 174 9.21 -11.92 -11.04
C GLY A 174 7.91 -11.15 -10.74
N HIS A 175 7.33 -11.41 -9.58
CA HIS A 175 6.08 -10.75 -9.19
C HIS A 175 6.35 -9.42 -8.48
N ALA A 176 6.85 -8.41 -9.20
CA ALA A 176 7.01 -7.07 -8.63
C ALA A 176 5.65 -6.42 -8.35
N ARG A 177 5.22 -6.39 -7.09
CA ARG A 177 3.87 -5.97 -6.68
C ARG A 177 3.88 -5.32 -5.29
N ASP A 178 2.68 -5.06 -4.75
CA ASP A 178 2.47 -4.53 -3.40
C ASP A 178 3.14 -3.18 -3.20
N SER A 179 2.73 -2.21 -4.04
CA SER A 179 3.25 -0.85 -4.01
C SER A 179 3.12 -0.26 -2.61
N TYR A 180 4.19 0.30 -2.06
CA TYR A 180 4.12 1.04 -0.81
C TYR A 180 5.03 2.27 -0.87
N ILE A 181 4.42 3.45 -0.78
CA ILE A 181 5.13 4.72 -0.81
C ILE A 181 5.24 5.26 0.62
N LEU A 182 6.48 5.48 1.05
CA LEU A 182 6.82 6.15 2.30
C LEU A 182 7.40 7.54 1.99
N LYS A 183 6.79 8.59 2.55
CA LYS A 183 7.38 9.92 2.55
C LYS A 183 8.22 10.11 3.82
N TYR A 184 9.50 10.38 3.68
CA TYR A 184 10.41 10.62 4.81
C TYR A 184 11.51 11.61 4.43
N LYS A 185 11.67 12.69 5.22
CA LYS A 185 12.67 13.76 5.02
C LYS A 185 12.69 14.27 3.57
N ASP A 186 11.54 14.75 3.08
CA ASP A 186 11.32 15.30 1.73
C ASP A 186 11.66 14.35 0.56
N LYS A 187 11.77 13.05 0.84
CA LYS A 187 11.96 12.00 -0.15
C LYS A 187 10.78 11.04 -0.14
N PHE A 188 10.49 10.50 -1.32
CA PHE A 188 9.59 9.38 -1.49
C PHE A 188 10.41 8.11 -1.69
N TYR A 189 10.14 7.10 -0.88
CA TYR A 189 10.69 5.76 -1.00
C TYR A 189 9.60 4.85 -1.54
N TYR A 190 9.87 4.19 -2.65
CA TYR A 190 8.98 3.19 -3.24
C TYR A 190 9.46 1.81 -2.81
N TYR A 191 8.71 1.20 -1.90
CA TYR A 191 8.86 -0.21 -1.53
C TYR A 191 7.93 -1.07 -2.39
N TYR A 192 8.41 -2.25 -2.77
CA TYR A 192 7.64 -3.25 -3.48
C TYR A 192 8.18 -4.63 -3.10
N THR A 193 7.33 -5.65 -3.25
CA THR A 193 7.73 -7.05 -3.10
C THR A 193 8.16 -7.60 -4.44
N ARG A 194 9.20 -8.45 -4.44
CA ARG A 194 9.59 -9.26 -5.59
C ARG A 194 9.75 -10.71 -5.14
N THR A 195 9.00 -11.62 -5.75
CA THR A 195 9.08 -13.08 -5.53
C THR A 195 9.43 -13.78 -6.82
#